data_AF-A0A1V4YH31-F1
#
_entry.id   AF-A0A1V4YH31-F1
#
_cell.length_a   1.000
_cell.length_b   1.000
_cell.length_c   1.000
_cell.angle_alpha   90.00
_cell.angle_beta   90.00
_cell.angle_gamma   90.00
#
_symmetry.space_group_name_H-M   'P 1'
#
loop_
_entity.id
_entity.type
_entity.pdbx_description
1 polymer ?
#
loop_
_entity_poly.entity_id
_entity_poly.type
_entity_poly.pdbx_seq_one_letter_code
_entity_poly.pdbx_strand_id
1 'polypeptide(L)'
;MNGLLNAVYNKADITVTIMDNRITAMTGHQPNPGMGRTAVGESTVAVSISEICRALGAKFVEETDPYDLASTEDVFKRARDFKGTSVVITRQPCVIDLRRSGVKKAMFSVDTEKCTGCKVCVRFGCPATEFDTEIKRARINNMCTGCGVCAQLCKFGAITEVKK
;
A
#
# COMPACT_ATOMS: atom_id res chain seq x y z
N MET A 1 1.75 -9.61 -18.92
CA MET A 1 1.81 -8.58 -19.98
C MET A 1 0.56 -8.62 -20.87
N ASN A 2 0.12 -9.80 -21.31
CA ASN A 2 -1.06 -9.96 -22.18
C ASN A 2 -2.33 -9.26 -21.67
N GLY A 3 -2.60 -9.27 -20.35
CA GLY A 3 -3.81 -8.65 -19.80
C GLY A 3 -3.89 -7.14 -20.03
N LEU A 4 -2.84 -6.40 -19.66
CA LEU A 4 -2.80 -4.93 -19.83
C LEU A 4 -2.79 -4.54 -21.31
N LEU A 5 -1.99 -5.23 -22.12
CA LEU A 5 -1.94 -5.00 -23.56
C LEU A 5 -3.32 -5.23 -24.21
N ASN A 6 -4.01 -6.31 -23.84
CA ASN A 6 -5.34 -6.61 -24.33
C ASN A 6 -6.37 -5.57 -23.90
N ALA A 7 -6.29 -5.06 -22.66
CA ALA A 7 -7.15 -3.99 -22.18
C ALA A 7 -6.96 -2.70 -23.00
N VAL A 8 -5.69 -2.30 -23.22
CA VAL A 8 -5.34 -1.12 -24.03
C VAL A 8 -5.80 -1.30 -25.48
N TYR A 9 -5.51 -2.44 -26.10
CA TYR A 9 -5.88 -2.75 -27.48
C TYR A 9 -7.39 -2.68 -27.71
N ASN A 10 -8.17 -3.27 -26.79
CA ASN A 10 -9.63 -3.28 -26.87
C ASN A 10 -10.28 -2.01 -26.28
N LYS A 11 -9.49 -1.00 -25.89
CA LYS A 11 -9.97 0.26 -25.31
C LYS A 11 -10.89 0.05 -24.10
N ALA A 12 -10.56 -0.91 -23.25
CA ALA A 12 -11.32 -1.18 -22.03
C ALA A 12 -11.31 0.04 -21.10
N ASP A 13 -12.48 0.43 -20.60
CA ASP A 13 -12.66 1.55 -19.64
C ASP A 13 -12.54 1.03 -18.22
N ILE A 14 -11.29 0.79 -17.78
CA ILE A 14 -10.96 0.18 -16.49
C ILE A 14 -9.71 0.82 -15.89
N THR A 15 -9.61 0.78 -14.55
CA THR A 15 -8.39 1.11 -13.82
C THR A 15 -7.66 -0.17 -13.42
N VAL A 16 -6.46 -0.38 -13.94
CA VAL A 16 -5.57 -1.47 -13.55
C VAL A 16 -4.68 -1.00 -12.41
N THR A 17 -4.83 -1.60 -11.23
CA THR A 17 -3.97 -1.29 -10.08
C THR A 17 -2.85 -2.32 -9.95
N ILE A 18 -1.60 -1.86 -9.88
CA ILE A 18 -0.43 -2.71 -9.68
C ILE A 18 0.14 -2.43 -8.29
N MET A 19 0.13 -3.45 -7.43
CA MET A 19 0.70 -3.38 -6.09
C MET A 19 2.16 -3.81 -6.14
N ASP A 20 3.06 -2.85 -6.31
CA ASP A 20 4.50 -3.09 -6.42
C ASP A 20 5.15 -3.12 -5.04
N ASN A 21 5.38 -4.33 -4.54
CA ASN A 21 6.10 -4.58 -3.29
C ASN A 21 7.54 -5.08 -3.48
N ARG A 22 8.05 -5.03 -4.72
CA ARG A 22 9.42 -5.41 -5.11
C ARG A 22 9.81 -6.87 -4.83
N ILE A 23 8.89 -7.74 -4.45
CA ILE A 23 9.19 -9.15 -4.12
C ILE A 23 7.98 -10.07 -4.30
N THR A 24 8.19 -11.34 -4.62
CA THR A 24 7.09 -12.31 -4.68
C THR A 24 6.74 -12.79 -3.26
N ALA A 25 5.99 -11.97 -2.52
CA ALA A 25 5.79 -12.15 -1.08
C ALA A 25 5.05 -13.45 -0.70
N MET A 26 3.91 -13.74 -1.34
CA MET A 26 3.01 -14.82 -0.90
C MET A 26 3.55 -16.24 -1.12
N THR A 27 4.45 -16.43 -2.07
CA THR A 27 4.98 -17.76 -2.42
C THR A 27 6.31 -18.07 -1.76
N GLY A 28 6.81 -17.22 -0.86
CA GLY A 28 8.08 -17.46 -0.15
C GLY A 28 9.19 -16.45 -0.44
N HIS A 29 8.85 -15.23 -0.87
CA HIS A 29 9.79 -14.10 -1.00
C HIS A 29 10.84 -14.32 -2.10
N GLN A 30 10.44 -14.93 -3.22
CA GLN A 30 11.33 -15.08 -4.36
C GLN A 30 11.68 -13.71 -4.98
N PRO A 31 12.93 -13.53 -5.46
CA PRO A 31 13.26 -12.40 -6.31
C PRO A 31 12.35 -12.36 -7.55
N ASN A 32 12.04 -11.15 -8.00
CA ASN A 32 11.33 -10.91 -9.24
C ASN A 32 12.00 -9.74 -9.99
N PRO A 33 11.64 -9.51 -11.26
CA PRO A 33 12.29 -8.47 -12.07
C PRO A 33 12.19 -7.06 -11.48
N GLY A 34 11.22 -6.78 -10.60
CA GLY A 34 11.11 -5.52 -9.90
C GLY A 34 12.19 -5.30 -8.83
N MET A 35 12.81 -6.37 -8.32
CA MET A 35 13.80 -6.30 -7.23
C MET A 35 15.18 -5.82 -7.68
N GLY A 36 15.55 -6.04 -8.95
CA GLY A 36 16.92 -5.82 -9.42
C GLY A 36 17.93 -6.86 -8.91
N ARG A 37 17.47 -8.08 -8.60
CA ARG A 37 18.33 -9.17 -8.15
C ARG A 37 17.91 -10.50 -8.79
N THR A 38 18.87 -11.32 -9.20
CA THR A 38 18.63 -12.65 -9.76
C THR A 38 18.23 -13.66 -8.67
N ALA A 39 17.76 -14.85 -9.09
CA ALA A 39 17.40 -15.92 -8.17
C ALA A 39 18.58 -16.42 -7.31
N VAL A 40 19.81 -16.26 -7.81
CA VAL A 40 21.06 -16.63 -7.10
C VAL A 40 21.68 -15.48 -6.29
N GLY A 41 21.01 -14.33 -6.24
CA GLY A 41 21.41 -13.20 -5.39
C GLY A 41 22.30 -12.15 -6.06
N GLU A 42 22.59 -12.29 -7.35
CA GLU A 42 23.38 -11.31 -8.09
C GLU A 42 22.57 -10.06 -8.40
N SER A 43 23.19 -8.88 -8.30
CA SER A 43 22.55 -7.63 -8.69
C SER A 43 22.33 -7.60 -10.20
N THR A 44 21.17 -7.12 -10.63
CA THR A 44 20.80 -7.00 -12.04
C THR A 44 19.87 -5.80 -12.25
N VAL A 45 19.34 -5.65 -13.46
CA VAL A 45 18.44 -4.56 -13.81
C VAL A 45 17.12 -4.68 -13.03
N ALA A 46 16.74 -3.60 -12.34
CA ALA A 46 15.42 -3.45 -11.76
C ALA A 46 14.46 -2.92 -12.83
N VAL A 47 13.47 -3.73 -13.19
CA VAL A 47 12.50 -3.37 -14.21
C VAL A 47 11.58 -2.25 -13.71
N SER A 48 11.36 -1.23 -14.56
CA SER A 48 10.36 -0.19 -14.31
C SER A 48 8.99 -0.62 -14.82
N ILE A 49 8.06 -0.86 -13.90
CA ILE A 49 6.68 -1.24 -14.23
C ILE A 49 5.99 -0.10 -14.98
N SER A 50 6.20 1.15 -14.57
CA SER A 50 5.53 2.30 -15.20
C SER A 50 5.99 2.51 -16.64
N GLU A 51 7.28 2.36 -16.92
CA GLU A 51 7.79 2.41 -18.30
C GLU A 51 7.22 1.28 -19.17
N ILE A 52 7.11 0.06 -18.63
CA ILE A 52 6.44 -1.04 -19.34
C ILE A 52 4.98 -0.70 -19.63
N CYS A 53 4.24 -0.17 -18.66
CA CYS A 53 2.83 0.19 -18.86
C CYS A 53 2.68 1.25 -19.97
N ARG A 54 3.55 2.26 -20.00
CA ARG A 54 3.58 3.28 -21.07
C ARG A 54 3.91 2.66 -22.42
N ALA A 55 4.92 1.78 -22.48
CA ALA A 55 5.32 1.08 -23.69
C ALA A 55 4.21 0.17 -24.26
N LEU A 56 3.33 -0.37 -23.40
CA LEU A 56 2.15 -1.15 -23.80
C LEU A 56 0.97 -0.28 -24.26
N GLY A 57 1.11 1.04 -24.26
CA GLY A 57 0.13 1.99 -24.78
C GLY A 57 -0.84 2.56 -23.74
N ALA A 58 -0.63 2.32 -22.44
CA ALA A 58 -1.40 2.98 -21.40
C ALA A 58 -1.08 4.49 -21.37
N LYS A 59 -2.11 5.32 -21.54
CA LYS A 59 -1.95 6.79 -21.61
C LYS A 59 -1.98 7.47 -20.25
N PHE A 60 -2.57 6.81 -19.26
CA PHE A 60 -2.59 7.24 -17.87
C PHE A 60 -1.79 6.21 -17.06
N VAL A 61 -0.64 6.62 -16.53
CA VAL A 61 0.23 5.78 -15.69
C VAL A 61 0.77 6.66 -14.55
N GLU A 62 0.25 6.44 -13.36
CA GLU A 62 0.60 7.19 -12.15
C GLU A 62 1.14 6.26 -11.07
N GLU A 63 2.09 6.75 -10.26
CA GLU A 63 2.63 6.03 -9.12
C GLU A 63 2.27 6.77 -7.83
N THR A 64 1.92 6.03 -6.76
CA THR A 64 1.60 6.62 -5.45
C THR A 64 2.14 5.76 -4.31
N ASP A 65 2.39 6.40 -3.17
CA ASP A 65 2.64 5.71 -1.91
C ASP A 65 1.30 5.36 -1.24
N PRO A 66 0.90 4.08 -1.10
CA PRO A 66 -0.33 3.69 -0.40
C PRO A 66 -0.35 4.07 1.08
N TYR A 67 0.77 4.49 1.68
CA TYR A 67 0.79 5.06 3.03
C TYR A 67 0.53 6.57 3.04
N ASP A 68 0.50 7.26 1.90
CA ASP A 68 -0.08 8.60 1.75
C ASP A 68 -1.51 8.47 1.24
N LEU A 69 -2.48 8.51 2.16
CA LEU A 69 -3.88 8.29 1.82
C LEU A 69 -4.42 9.42 0.93
N ALA A 70 -4.01 10.66 1.16
CA ALA A 70 -4.51 11.82 0.42
C ALA A 70 -4.05 11.79 -1.04
N SER A 71 -2.74 11.56 -1.26
CA SER A 71 -2.18 11.40 -2.61
C SER A 71 -2.81 10.20 -3.33
N THR A 72 -2.93 9.08 -2.62
CA THR A 72 -3.51 7.86 -3.20
C THR A 72 -4.96 8.08 -3.62
N GLU A 73 -5.79 8.70 -2.78
CA GLU A 73 -7.18 9.04 -3.14
C GLU A 73 -7.27 9.97 -4.35
N ASP A 74 -6.40 10.98 -4.45
CA ASP A 74 -6.36 11.88 -5.62
C ASP A 74 -6.04 11.13 -6.91
N VAL A 75 -4.97 10.33 -6.90
CA VAL A 75 -4.55 9.53 -8.06
C VAL A 75 -5.66 8.60 -8.52
N PHE A 76 -6.35 7.92 -7.58
CA PHE A 76 -7.47 7.05 -7.91
C PHE A 76 -8.69 7.81 -8.46
N LYS A 77 -8.98 9.02 -7.98
CA LYS A 77 -10.04 9.87 -8.56
C LYS A 77 -9.70 10.25 -10.00
N ARG A 78 -8.47 10.70 -10.27
CA ARG A 78 -8.01 11.03 -11.63
C ARG A 78 -8.03 9.79 -12.54
N ALA A 79 -7.62 8.63 -12.04
CA ALA A 79 -7.62 7.38 -12.80
C ALA A 79 -9.03 6.89 -13.15
N ARG A 80 -10.00 7.09 -12.25
CA ARG A 80 -11.43 6.79 -12.46
C ARG A 80 -12.06 7.73 -13.49
N ASP A 81 -11.68 9.00 -13.47
CA ASP A 81 -12.25 10.03 -14.36
C ASP A 81 -11.62 9.98 -15.76
N PHE A 82 -10.46 9.34 -15.90
CA PHE A 82 -9.84 9.05 -17.18
C PHE A 82 -10.66 8.05 -18.01
N LYS A 83 -10.86 8.33 -19.30
CA LYS A 83 -11.58 7.45 -20.23
C LYS A 83 -10.64 6.48 -20.95
N GLY A 84 -10.87 5.20 -20.74
CA GLY A 84 -10.04 4.10 -21.26
C GLY A 84 -9.20 3.45 -20.16
N THR A 85 -8.16 2.71 -20.55
CA THR A 85 -7.37 1.95 -19.59
C THR A 85 -6.41 2.86 -18.83
N SER A 86 -6.67 3.09 -17.55
CA SER A 86 -5.76 3.79 -16.62
C SER A 86 -4.96 2.79 -15.79
N VAL A 87 -3.72 3.16 -15.44
CA VAL A 87 -2.84 2.35 -14.58
C VAL A 87 -2.43 3.17 -13.36
N VAL A 88 -2.64 2.59 -12.17
CA VAL A 88 -2.18 3.14 -10.90
C VAL A 88 -1.21 2.14 -10.26
N ILE A 89 0.00 2.57 -9.97
CA ILE A 89 1.02 1.73 -9.33
C ILE A 89 1.18 2.19 -7.89
N THR A 90 0.73 1.39 -6.94
CA THR A 90 0.98 1.65 -5.52
C THR A 90 2.29 0.99 -5.13
N ARG A 91 3.29 1.76 -4.72
CA ARG A 91 4.64 1.23 -4.41
C ARG A 91 4.98 1.35 -2.94
N GLN A 92 5.15 0.20 -2.28
CA GLN A 92 5.71 0.08 -0.93
C GLN A 92 6.38 -1.29 -0.79
N PRO A 93 7.60 -1.39 -0.23
CA PRO A 93 8.24 -2.68 0.00
C PRO A 93 7.41 -3.61 0.88
N CYS A 94 7.54 -4.93 0.68
CA CYS A 94 6.89 -5.91 1.53
C CYS A 94 7.33 -5.75 2.99
N VAL A 95 6.36 -5.63 3.90
CA VAL A 95 6.64 -5.40 5.32
C VAL A 95 7.42 -6.54 5.98
N ILE A 96 7.23 -7.79 5.53
CA ILE A 96 7.94 -8.96 6.04
C ILE A 96 9.41 -8.91 5.58
N ASP A 97 9.63 -8.54 4.32
CA ASP A 97 10.98 -8.39 3.76
C ASP A 97 11.76 -7.25 4.45
N LEU A 98 11.12 -6.10 4.65
CA LEU A 98 11.68 -5.00 5.44
C LEU A 98 12.08 -5.45 6.85
N ARG A 99 11.20 -6.18 7.56
CA ARG A 99 11.51 -6.69 8.90
C ARG A 99 12.69 -7.65 8.88
N ARG A 100 12.80 -8.52 7.88
CA ARG A 100 13.95 -9.44 7.69
C ARG A 100 15.25 -8.70 7.42
N SER A 101 15.19 -7.57 6.73
CA SER A 101 16.35 -6.68 6.53
C SER A 101 16.76 -5.88 7.79
N GLY A 102 16.03 -6.04 8.90
CA GLY A 102 16.32 -5.36 10.16
C GLY A 102 15.62 -4.00 10.33
N VAL A 103 14.83 -3.56 9.35
CA VAL A 103 14.10 -2.28 9.42
C VAL A 103 12.94 -2.38 10.40
N LYS A 104 12.99 -1.58 11.49
CA LYS A 104 11.94 -1.51 12.52
C LYS A 104 11.31 -0.12 12.59
N LYS A 105 10.10 0.01 12.03
CA LYS A 105 9.23 1.18 12.21
C LYS A 105 8.65 1.19 13.63
N ALA A 106 8.38 2.38 14.17
CA ALA A 106 7.71 2.46 15.46
C ALA A 106 6.25 2.01 15.33
N MET A 107 5.71 1.48 16.43
CA MET A 107 4.32 1.10 16.51
C MET A 107 3.45 2.32 16.82
N PHE A 108 2.15 2.20 16.54
CA PHE A 108 1.16 3.19 16.94
C PHE A 108 0.40 2.70 18.16
N SER A 109 -0.08 3.64 18.96
CA SER A 109 -0.94 3.40 20.12
C SER A 109 -2.15 4.32 20.08
N VAL A 110 -3.18 3.97 20.84
CA VAL A 110 -4.39 4.78 20.97
C VAL A 110 -4.39 5.46 22.32
N ASP A 111 -4.51 6.78 22.33
CA ASP A 111 -4.82 7.60 23.49
C ASP A 111 -6.32 7.43 23.81
N THR A 112 -6.61 6.78 24.94
CA THR A 112 -7.98 6.45 25.37
C THR A 112 -8.79 7.67 25.78
N GLU A 113 -8.13 8.75 26.20
CA GLU A 113 -8.78 10.00 26.61
C GLU A 113 -9.28 10.78 25.38
N LYS A 114 -8.48 10.81 24.31
CA LYS A 114 -8.87 11.48 23.04
C LYS A 114 -9.76 10.61 22.15
N CYS A 115 -9.73 9.30 22.32
CA CYS A 115 -10.49 8.40 21.48
C CYS A 115 -11.99 8.51 21.79
N THR A 116 -12.79 8.81 20.76
CA THR A 116 -14.25 8.95 20.89
C THR A 116 -15.03 7.65 20.64
N GLY A 117 -14.34 6.56 20.28
CA GLY A 117 -15.00 5.29 19.96
C GLY A 117 -15.73 5.26 18.61
N CYS A 118 -15.44 6.17 17.67
CA CYS A 118 -16.12 6.27 16.37
C CYS A 118 -15.90 5.09 15.38
N LYS A 119 -15.00 4.15 15.70
CA LYS A 119 -14.68 2.93 14.93
C LYS A 119 -14.18 3.14 13.49
N VAL A 120 -13.83 4.35 13.06
CA VAL A 120 -13.29 4.59 11.71
C VAL A 120 -12.01 3.78 11.47
N CYS A 121 -11.07 3.80 12.40
CA CYS A 121 -9.83 3.03 12.33
C CYS A 121 -10.05 1.50 12.37
N VAL A 122 -11.12 1.04 13.02
CA VAL A 122 -11.48 -0.39 13.08
C VAL A 122 -12.09 -0.83 11.75
N ARG A 123 -13.00 -0.03 11.18
CA ARG A 123 -13.64 -0.31 9.87
C ARG A 123 -12.67 -0.30 8.70
N PHE A 124 -11.54 0.36 8.83
CA PHE A 124 -10.45 0.28 7.87
C PHE A 124 -9.90 -1.14 7.69
N GLY A 125 -10.08 -2.04 8.67
CA GLY A 125 -9.74 -3.45 8.54
C GLY A 125 -8.26 -3.76 8.75
N CYS A 126 -7.53 -2.89 9.45
CA CYS A 126 -6.17 -3.21 9.86
C CYS A 126 -6.20 -4.37 10.87
N PRO A 127 -5.45 -5.47 10.64
CA PRO A 127 -5.44 -6.61 11.57
C PRO A 127 -4.88 -6.24 12.94
N ALA A 128 -4.10 -5.17 13.04
CA ALA A 128 -3.55 -4.69 14.30
C ALA A 128 -4.50 -3.80 15.11
N THR A 129 -5.69 -3.46 14.59
CA THR A 129 -6.65 -2.57 15.25
C THR A 129 -7.86 -3.35 15.74
N GLU A 130 -8.07 -3.31 17.05
CA GLU A 130 -9.18 -3.96 17.76
C GLU A 130 -10.13 -2.91 18.33
N PHE A 131 -11.35 -3.32 18.65
CA PHE A 131 -12.30 -2.50 19.41
C PHE A 131 -12.58 -3.16 20.75
N ASP A 132 -12.25 -2.45 21.82
CA ASP A 132 -12.58 -2.87 23.18
C ASP A 132 -14.03 -2.47 23.48
N THR A 133 -14.87 -3.46 23.73
CA THR A 133 -16.30 -3.28 23.99
C THR A 133 -16.61 -2.78 25.41
N GLU A 134 -15.71 -3.01 26.36
CA GLU A 134 -15.92 -2.61 27.76
C GLU A 134 -15.69 -1.11 27.93
N ILE A 135 -14.51 -0.63 27.52
CA ILE A 135 -14.18 0.80 27.59
C ILE A 135 -14.69 1.60 26.38
N LYS A 136 -15.24 0.92 25.36
CA LYS A 136 -15.74 1.52 24.11
C LYS A 136 -14.66 2.36 23.40
N ARG A 137 -13.44 1.84 23.31
CA ARG A 137 -12.28 2.49 22.66
C ARG A 137 -11.60 1.56 21.67
N ALA A 138 -10.87 2.13 20.72
CA ALA A 138 -10.00 1.36 19.84
C ALA A 138 -8.70 1.02 20.56
N ARG A 139 -8.10 -0.12 20.21
CA ARG A 139 -6.80 -0.58 20.72
C ARG A 139 -5.93 -1.03 19.56
N ILE A 140 -4.62 -0.78 19.63
CA ILE A 140 -3.66 -1.30 18.66
C ILE A 140 -2.80 -2.36 19.34
N ASN A 141 -2.68 -3.54 18.71
CA ASN A 141 -1.91 -4.67 19.22
C ASN A 141 -0.50 -4.76 18.59
N ASN A 142 0.24 -5.81 18.95
CA ASN A 142 1.62 -6.05 18.52
C ASN A 142 1.78 -6.44 17.04
N MET A 143 0.69 -6.68 16.31
CA MET A 143 0.75 -6.89 14.85
C MET A 143 1.00 -5.58 14.09
N CYS A 144 0.99 -4.43 14.79
CA CYS A 144 1.26 -3.13 14.18
C CYS A 144 2.62 -3.13 13.44
N THR A 145 2.58 -2.67 12.19
CA THR A 145 3.76 -2.58 11.32
C THR A 145 4.28 -1.16 11.15
N GLY A 146 3.61 -0.17 11.73
CA GLY A 146 4.01 1.24 11.65
C GLY A 146 3.73 1.89 10.30
N CYS A 147 2.65 1.52 9.58
CA CYS A 147 2.29 2.17 8.32
C CYS A 147 1.71 3.58 8.48
N GLY A 148 1.20 3.94 9.67
CA GLY A 148 0.67 5.27 9.97
C GLY A 148 -0.70 5.60 9.35
N VAL A 149 -1.28 4.74 8.53
CA VAL A 149 -2.59 4.99 7.87
C VAL A 149 -3.70 5.18 8.91
N CYS A 150 -3.71 4.42 10.00
CA CYS A 150 -4.70 4.58 11.06
C CYS A 150 -4.62 5.96 11.74
N ALA A 151 -3.44 6.55 11.86
CA ALA A 151 -3.26 7.89 12.41
C ALA A 151 -3.85 8.96 11.48
N GLN A 152 -3.66 8.83 10.16
CA GLN A 152 -4.24 9.72 9.15
C GLN A 152 -5.78 9.67 9.15
N LEU A 153 -6.36 8.51 9.43
CA LEU A 153 -7.82 8.35 9.54
C LEU A 153 -8.41 8.98 10.81
N CYS A 154 -7.61 9.19 11.85
CA CYS A 154 -8.09 9.66 13.14
C CYS A 154 -8.25 11.18 13.18
N LYS A 155 -9.47 11.68 12.98
CA LYS A 155 -9.79 13.12 13.08
C LYS A 155 -9.60 13.73 14.47
N PHE A 156 -9.47 12.91 15.51
CA PHE A 156 -9.33 13.34 16.90
C PHE A 156 -7.87 13.35 17.39
N GLY A 157 -6.91 12.96 16.54
CA GLY A 157 -5.50 12.87 16.94
C GLY A 157 -5.26 11.86 18.07
N ALA A 158 -6.12 10.85 18.20
CA ALA A 158 -6.05 9.85 19.27
C ALA A 158 -5.08 8.70 18.95
N ILE A 159 -4.48 8.66 17.76
CA ILE A 159 -3.56 7.60 17.36
C ILE A 159 -2.20 8.22 17.11
N THR A 160 -1.22 7.83 17.91
CA THR A 160 0.13 8.42 17.89
C THR A 160 1.21 7.36 17.88
N GLU A 161 2.36 7.72 17.31
CA GLU A 161 3.56 6.89 17.31
C GLU A 161 4.07 6.70 18.75
N VAL A 162 4.40 5.46 19.12
CA VAL A 162 5.00 5.14 20.40
C VAL A 162 6.45 5.60 20.36
N LYS A 163 6.82 6.54 21.23
CA LYS A 163 8.22 6.98 21.38
C LYS A 163 9.08 5.78 21.82
N LYS A 164 10.19 5.57 21.10
CA LYS A 164 11.20 4.58 21.48
C LYS A 164 12.00 5.04 22.68
#